data_AF-A0A7V6X0S7-F1
#
_entry.id   AF-A0A7V6X0S7-F1
#
_cell.length_a   1.000
_cell.length_b   1.000
_cell.length_c   1.000
_cell.angle_alpha   90.00
_cell.angle_beta   90.00
_cell.angle_gamma   90.00
#
_symmetry.space_group_name_H-M   'P 1'
#
loop_
_entity.id
_entity.type
_entity.pdbx_description
1 polymer ?
#
loop_
_entity_poly.entity_id
_entity_poly.type
_entity_poly.pdbx_seq_one_letter_code
_entity_poly.pdbx_strand_id
1 'polypeptide(L)'
;MAISKDKLKIKPTNREIKIFYQLKERFDKIIQEQAEMYHSFQSSRDPAEREFLAKRIQALEEGIIHEVAQENNMTFDKVARAFCKVDLYLE
;
A
#
# COMPACT_ATOMS: atom_id res chain seq x y z
N MET A 1 15.33 0.69 24.42
CA MET A 1 13.94 1.08 24.74
C MET A 1 13.01 0.24 23.88
N ALA A 2 12.36 -0.77 24.45
CA ALA A 2 11.34 -1.54 23.76
C ALA A 2 10.05 -0.71 23.72
N ILE A 3 9.64 -0.26 22.52
CA ILE A 3 8.31 0.32 22.34
C ILE A 3 7.34 -0.85 22.44
N SER A 4 6.61 -0.92 23.56
CA SER A 4 5.58 -1.93 23.79
C SER A 4 4.52 -1.84 22.70
N LYS A 5 4.18 -2.96 22.06
CA LYS A 5 3.10 -3.09 21.06
C LYS A 5 1.74 -2.53 21.53
N ASP A 6 1.56 -2.33 22.84
CA ASP A 6 0.35 -1.79 23.46
C ASP A 6 0.22 -0.25 23.49
N LYS A 7 1.26 0.52 23.12
CA LYS A 7 1.16 1.98 23.12
C LYS A 7 0.58 2.49 21.80
N LEU A 8 -0.75 2.35 21.75
CA LEU A 8 -1.72 3.08 20.94
C LEU A 8 -1.93 2.55 19.50
N LYS A 9 -2.78 1.51 19.39
CA LYS A 9 -3.75 1.41 18.30
C LYS A 9 -4.67 2.65 18.34
N ILE A 10 -4.16 3.81 17.92
CA ILE A 10 -4.97 5.04 17.81
C ILE A 10 -6.06 4.73 16.79
N LYS A 11 -7.32 4.79 17.22
CA LYS A 11 -8.47 4.57 16.34
C LYS A 11 -8.33 5.43 15.07
N PRO A 12 -8.39 4.82 13.87
CA PRO A 12 -8.41 5.57 12.63
C PRO A 12 -9.63 6.48 12.55
N THR A 13 -9.44 7.65 11.94
CA THR A 13 -10.54 8.57 11.60
C THR A 13 -11.33 8.02 10.42
N ASN A 14 -12.59 8.45 10.27
CA ASN A 14 -13.41 8.08 9.10
C ASN A 14 -12.74 8.44 7.77
N ARG A 15 -11.95 9.52 7.74
CA ARG A 15 -11.19 9.93 6.56
C ARG A 15 -10.06 8.95 6.25
N GLU A 16 -9.30 8.52 7.27
CA GLU A 16 -8.24 7.51 7.10
C GLU A 16 -8.82 6.17 6.64
N ILE A 17 -9.98 5.76 7.19
CA ILE A 17 -10.70 4.55 6.76
C ILE A 17 -11.14 4.65 5.30
N LYS A 18 -11.67 5.80 4.88
CA LYS A 18 -12.04 6.03 3.47
C LYS A 18 -10.83 5.89 2.54
N ILE A 19 -9.71 6.51 2.88
CA ILE A 19 -8.46 6.44 2.11
C ILE A 19 -7.97 4.99 2.01
N PHE A 20 -8.01 4.25 3.12
CA PHE A 20 -7.63 2.83 3.14
C PHE A 20 -8.45 2.02 2.13
N TYR A 21 -9.78 2.15 2.13
CA TYR A 21 -10.61 1.41 1.19
C TYR A 21 -10.42 1.85 -0.27
N GLN A 22 -10.19 3.14 -0.53
CA GLN A 22 -9.85 3.62 -1.88
C GLN A 22 -8.56 3.01 -2.39
N LEU A 23 -7.50 2.98 -1.57
CA LEU A 23 -6.24 2.36 -1.94
C LEU A 23 -6.40 0.85 -2.12
N LYS A 24 -7.08 0.19 -1.19
CA LYS A 24 -7.32 -1.26 -1.26
C LYS A 24 -8.02 -1.66 -2.54
N GLU A 25 -9.10 -0.96 -2.91
CA GLU A 25 -9.81 -1.21 -4.16
C GLU A 25 -8.90 -1.05 -5.40
N ARG A 26 -8.08 0.00 -5.44
CA ARG A 26 -7.15 0.24 -6.56
C ARG A 26 -6.01 -0.77 -6.60
N PHE A 27 -5.48 -1.16 -5.44
CA PHE A 27 -4.47 -2.21 -5.35
C PHE A 27 -5.02 -3.56 -5.79
N ASP A 28 -6.19 -3.96 -5.30
CA ASP A 28 -6.84 -5.20 -5.70
C ASP A 28 -7.07 -5.21 -7.23
N LYS A 29 -7.50 -4.08 -7.80
CA LYS A 29 -7.67 -3.91 -9.24
C LYS A 29 -6.35 -4.03 -10.01
N ILE A 30 -5.29 -3.32 -9.63
CA ILE A 30 -4.02 -3.38 -10.37
C ILE A 30 -3.35 -4.74 -10.22
N ILE A 31 -3.49 -5.40 -9.06
CA ILE A 31 -3.02 -6.77 -8.83
C ILE A 31 -3.74 -7.73 -9.78
N GLN A 32 -5.05 -7.57 -9.95
CA GLN A 32 -5.82 -8.38 -10.90
C GLN A 32 -5.42 -8.08 -12.36
N GLU A 33 -5.30 -6.82 -12.75
CA GLU A 33 -4.93 -6.40 -14.12
C GLU A 33 -3.49 -6.81 -14.48
N GLN A 34 -2.59 -6.86 -13.50
CA GLN A 34 -1.18 -7.22 -13.66
C GLN A 34 -0.84 -8.56 -13.00
N ALA A 35 -1.81 -9.48 -12.89
CA ALA A 35 -1.67 -10.72 -12.12
C ALA A 35 -0.44 -11.54 -12.51
N GLU A 36 -0.12 -11.61 -13.80
CA GLU A 36 1.07 -12.32 -14.30
C GLU A 36 2.37 -11.71 -13.77
N MET A 37 2.47 -10.38 -13.70
CA MET A 37 3.65 -9.69 -13.19
C MET A 37 3.84 -9.93 -11.69
N TYR A 38 2.77 -9.83 -10.90
CA TYR A 38 2.82 -10.13 -9.46
C TYR A 38 3.14 -11.61 -9.20
N HIS A 39 2.54 -12.52 -9.98
CA HIS A 39 2.85 -13.95 -9.88
C HIS A 39 4.30 -14.25 -10.26
N SER A 40 4.82 -13.61 -11.31
CA SER A 40 6.21 -13.76 -11.76
C SER A 40 7.18 -13.27 -10.67
N PHE A 41 6.86 -12.16 -10.02
CA PHE A 41 7.66 -11.64 -8.90
C PHE A 41 7.73 -12.62 -7.72
N GLN A 42 6.62 -13.29 -7.41
CA GLN A 42 6.53 -14.27 -6.33
C GLN A 42 7.22 -15.60 -6.65
N SER A 43 7.23 -16.01 -7.92
CA SER A 43 7.70 -17.33 -8.35
C SER A 43 9.12 -17.34 -8.91
N SER A 44 9.63 -16.20 -9.40
CA SER A 44 10.99 -16.12 -9.95
C SER A 44 12.04 -16.46 -8.90
N ARG A 45 13.07 -17.21 -9.33
CA ARG A 45 14.25 -17.55 -8.52
C ARG A 45 15.46 -16.70 -8.88
N ASP A 46 15.39 -15.93 -9.97
CA ASP A 46 16.45 -15.05 -10.41
C ASP A 46 16.39 -13.73 -9.61
N PRO A 47 17.41 -13.39 -8.81
CA PRO A 47 17.44 -12.13 -8.07
C PRO A 47 17.33 -10.90 -8.97
N ALA A 48 17.92 -10.91 -10.17
CA ALA A 48 17.90 -9.76 -11.08
C ALA A 48 16.50 -9.54 -11.66
N GLU A 49 15.84 -10.62 -12.07
CA GLU A 49 14.45 -10.57 -12.54
C GLU A 49 13.51 -10.11 -11.42
N ARG A 50 13.68 -10.63 -10.20
CA ARG A 50 12.88 -10.19 -9.05
C ARG A 50 13.06 -8.71 -8.73
N GLU A 51 14.30 -8.20 -8.76
CA GLU A 51 14.54 -6.77 -8.53
C GLU A 51 13.89 -5.90 -9.61
N PHE A 52 13.99 -6.32 -10.87
CA PHE A 52 13.33 -5.63 -11.99
C PHE A 52 11.81 -5.58 -11.82
N LEU A 53 11.19 -6.72 -11.48
CA LEU A 53 9.74 -6.80 -11.25
C LEU A 53 9.32 -5.99 -10.01
N ALA A 54 10.11 -6.02 -8.94
CA ALA A 54 9.85 -5.23 -7.73
C ALA A 54 9.80 -3.73 -8.04
N LYS A 55 10.75 -3.21 -8.82
CA LYS A 55 10.77 -1.79 -9.22
C LYS A 55 9.54 -1.41 -10.04
N ARG A 56 9.07 -2.30 -10.92
CA ARG A 56 7.86 -2.06 -11.72
C ARG A 56 6.59 -2.08 -10.87
N ILE A 57 6.46 -3.05 -9.98
CA ILE A 57 5.35 -3.14 -9.03
C ILE A 57 5.33 -1.89 -8.14
N GLN A 58 6.48 -1.51 -7.57
CA GLN A 58 6.61 -0.31 -6.75
C GLN A 58 6.15 0.95 -7.49
N ALA A 59 6.59 1.15 -8.74
CA ALA A 59 6.17 2.32 -9.51
C ALA A 59 4.65 2.38 -9.76
N LEU A 60 4.00 1.24 -9.96
CA LEU A 60 2.54 1.16 -10.10
C LEU A 60 1.83 1.49 -8.79
N GLU A 61 2.27 0.89 -7.69
CA GLU A 61 1.69 1.11 -6.38
C GLU A 61 1.88 2.56 -5.90
N GLU A 62 3.06 3.13 -6.10
CA GLU A 62 3.35 4.55 -5.81
C GLU A 62 2.48 5.47 -6.66
N GLY A 63 2.27 5.14 -7.94
CA GLY A 63 1.36 5.87 -8.83
C GLY A 63 -0.07 5.94 -8.25
N ILE A 64 -0.60 4.81 -7.79
CA ILE A 64 -1.92 4.74 -7.13
C ILE A 64 -1.97 5.63 -5.88
N ILE A 65 -0.93 5.57 -5.05
CA ILE A 65 -0.85 6.39 -3.83
C ILE A 65 -0.82 7.88 -4.19
N HIS A 66 -0.07 8.26 -5.23
CA HIS A 66 -0.01 9.64 -5.71
C HIS A 66 -1.36 10.15 -6.22
N GLU A 67 -2.09 9.34 -7.00
CA GLU A 67 -3.43 9.70 -7.46
C GLU A 67 -4.40 9.92 -6.29
N VAL A 68 -4.44 8.98 -5.35
CA VAL A 68 -5.30 9.08 -4.15
C VAL A 68 -4.92 10.28 -3.30
N ALA A 69 -3.63 10.61 -3.21
CA ALA A 69 -3.13 11.80 -2.53
C ALA A 69 -3.63 13.10 -3.18
N GLN A 70 -3.59 13.18 -4.52
CA GLN A 70 -4.12 14.32 -5.26
C GLN A 70 -5.63 14.47 -5.05
N GLU A 71 -6.40 13.40 -5.20
CA GLU A 71 -7.87 13.41 -5.03
C GLU A 71 -8.32 13.84 -3.63
N ASN A 72 -7.52 13.52 -2.61
CA ASN A 72 -7.83 13.85 -1.22
C ASN A 72 -7.14 15.13 -0.73
N ASN A 73 -6.42 15.86 -1.60
CA ASN A 73 -5.59 17.01 -1.25
C ASN A 73 -4.66 16.73 -0.05
N MET A 74 -3.92 15.63 -0.14
CA MET A 74 -3.00 15.12 0.87
C MET A 74 -1.63 14.87 0.27
N THR A 75 -0.62 14.76 1.13
CA THR A 75 0.73 14.33 0.71
C THR A 75 0.78 12.80 0.65
N PHE A 76 1.69 12.27 -0.17
CA PHE A 76 1.99 10.84 -0.24
C PHE A 76 2.15 10.23 1.16
N ASP A 77 3.00 10.83 2.00
CA ASP A 77 3.27 10.34 3.36
C ASP A 77 2.01 10.26 4.23
N LYS A 78 1.08 11.21 4.10
CA LYS A 78 -0.15 11.20 4.90
C LYS A 78 -1.09 10.09 4.44
N VAL A 79 -1.14 9.82 3.14
CA VAL A 79 -1.93 8.73 2.56
C VAL A 79 -1.34 7.37 2.95
N ALA A 80 -0.03 7.19 2.81
CA ALA A 80 0.67 5.97 3.24
C ALA A 80 0.48 5.71 4.74
N ARG A 81 0.62 6.74 5.59
CA ARG A 81 0.35 6.63 7.03
C ARG A 81 -1.10 6.25 7.33
N ALA A 82 -2.07 6.82 6.61
CA ALA A 82 -3.48 6.49 6.77
C ALA A 82 -3.73 5.01 6.45
N PHE A 83 -3.13 4.50 5.36
CA PHE A 83 -3.20 3.09 4.98
C PHE A 83 -2.64 2.18 6.07
N CYS A 84 -1.36 2.36 6.45
CA CYS A 84 -0.72 1.53 7.47
C CYS A 84 -1.44 1.59 8.82
N LYS A 85 -1.96 2.75 9.21
CA LYS A 85 -2.68 2.91 10.48
C LYS A 85 -3.97 2.11 10.52
N VAL A 86 -4.74 2.10 9.42
CA VAL A 86 -5.99 1.34 9.34
C VAL A 86 -5.68 -0.15 9.28
N ASP A 87 -4.69 -0.55 8.47
CA ASP A 87 -4.25 -1.95 8.33
C ASP A 87 -3.86 -2.56 9.68
N LEU A 88 -2.95 -1.90 10.42
CA LEU A 88 -2.52 -2.30 11.77
C LEU A 88 -3.65 -2.28 12.81
N TYR A 89 -4.73 -1.52 12.58
CA TYR A 89 -5.88 -1.48 13.47
C TYR A 89 -6.84 -2.65 13.21
N LEU A 90 -6.91 -3.14 11.98
CA LEU A 90 -7.77 -4.25 11.55
C LEU A 90 -7.14 -5.63 11.81
N GLU A 91 -5.81 -5.74 11.88
CA GLU A 91 -5.07 -6.91 12.38
C GLU A 91 -5.20 -7.11 13.91
#